data_AF-A0A4Y9XRQ7-F1
#
_entry.id   AF-A0A4Y9XRQ7-F1
#
_cell.length_a   1.000
_cell.length_b   1.000
_cell.length_c   1.000
_cell.angle_alpha   90.00
_cell.angle_beta   90.00
_cell.angle_gamma   90.00
#
_symmetry.space_group_name_H-M   'P 1'
#
loop_
_entity.id
_entity.type
_entity.pdbx_description
1 polymer ?
#
loop_
_entity_poly.entity_id
_entity_poly.type
_entity_poly.pdbx_seq_one_letter_code
_entity_poly.pdbx_strand_id
1 'polypeptide(L)'
;MSKGWPQVIQEFTRNVLRLEPPDYQLAVVCYQSRPPTTNEDEQLQWQIQVIKNADELSGPNFELTDVDGEGKPLVHWIMKDEQDKVLVGDASCQGGVRIGTVKKSDLDALRRWMKTQSLPRVSDDRDWGRRWVVSLLPAMIEGGWVDRKFDAVSQERLEQGLEQALDDARCITMHVVSSDSENRPHIVQEWQPAPPQTRLVQLGVAWQVAAN
;
A
#
# COMPACT_ATOMS: atom_id res chain seq x y z
N MET A 1 26.07 -4.40 26.57
CA MET A 1 25.71 -3.87 25.24
C MET A 1 25.13 -2.47 25.43
N SER A 2 25.88 -1.43 25.11
CA SER A 2 25.44 -0.04 25.30
C SER A 2 24.42 0.34 24.23
N LYS A 3 23.23 0.79 24.64
CA LYS A 3 22.28 1.43 23.72
C LYS A 3 22.99 2.61 23.05
N GLY A 4 22.91 2.69 21.72
CA GLY A 4 23.54 3.78 20.97
C GLY A 4 22.94 5.13 21.41
N TRP A 5 23.78 6.17 21.45
CA TRP A 5 23.36 7.55 21.78
C TRP A 5 22.05 8.01 21.11
N PRO A 6 21.70 7.63 19.86
CA PRO A 6 20.41 7.99 19.26
C PRO A 6 19.19 7.40 19.99
N GLN A 7 19.30 6.18 20.52
CA GLN A 7 18.21 5.50 21.23
C GLN A 7 17.97 6.12 22.61
N VAL A 8 19.04 6.58 23.27
CA VAL A 8 18.95 7.27 24.56
C VAL A 8 18.24 8.62 24.43
N ILE A 9 18.54 9.38 23.37
CA ILE A 9 17.87 10.67 23.11
C ILE A 9 16.39 10.46 22.77
N GLN A 10 16.04 9.46 21.96
CA GLN A 10 14.64 9.13 21.69
C GLN A 10 13.89 8.69 22.95
N GLU A 11 14.49 7.85 23.82
CA GLU A 11 13.89 7.45 25.10
C GLU A 11 13.75 8.64 26.06
N PHE A 12 14.75 9.51 26.17
CA PHE A 12 14.73 10.68 27.04
C PHE A 12 13.68 11.71 26.58
N THR A 13 13.62 11.96 25.28
CA THR A 13 12.61 12.86 24.67
C THR A 13 11.19 12.34 24.90
N ARG A 14 10.96 11.02 24.75
CA ARG A 14 9.66 10.38 24.98
C ARG A 14 9.23 10.38 26.45
N ASN A 15 10.15 10.05 27.37
CA ASN A 15 9.82 9.86 28.78
C ASN A 15 9.77 11.17 29.57
N VAL A 16 10.59 12.16 29.20
CA VAL A 16 10.71 13.43 29.93
C VAL A 16 9.81 14.52 29.35
N LEU A 17 9.67 14.60 28.02
CA LEU A 17 8.90 15.69 27.38
C LEU A 17 7.43 15.33 27.11
N ARG A 18 6.99 14.10 27.43
CA ARG A 18 5.64 13.59 27.13
C ARG A 18 5.22 13.80 25.67
N LEU A 19 6.17 13.86 24.75
CA LEU A 19 5.88 13.90 23.33
C LEU A 19 5.32 12.53 22.94
N GLU A 20 4.16 12.51 22.27
CA GLU A 20 3.57 11.28 21.77
C GLU A 20 4.63 10.51 20.97
N PRO A 21 4.71 9.16 21.10
CA PRO A 21 5.66 8.38 20.31
C PRO A 21 5.42 8.64 18.82
N PRO A 22 6.47 8.59 17.97
CA PRO A 22 6.30 8.85 16.56
C PRO A 22 5.29 7.87 15.97
N ASP A 23 4.36 8.43 15.19
CA ASP A 23 3.40 7.64 14.44
C ASP A 23 4.12 6.85 13.34
N TYR A 24 3.73 5.60 13.16
CA TYR A 24 4.17 4.77 12.06
C TYR A 24 3.37 5.11 10.80
N GLN A 25 3.99 5.05 9.63
CA GLN A 25 3.23 5.24 8.39
C GLN A 25 2.48 3.96 8.03
N LEU A 26 1.25 4.11 7.53
CA LEU A 26 0.46 3.02 6.98
C LEU A 26 0.41 3.17 5.47
N ALA A 27 0.76 2.11 4.74
CA ALA A 27 0.79 2.09 3.29
C ALA A 27 0.09 0.85 2.72
N VAL A 28 -0.52 1.03 1.55
CA VAL A 28 -0.80 -0.07 0.63
C VAL A 28 0.44 -0.24 -0.23
N VAL A 29 0.99 -1.44 -0.28
CA VAL A 29 2.15 -1.76 -1.10
C VAL A 29 1.77 -2.78 -2.16
N CYS A 30 2.32 -2.62 -3.36
CA CYS A 30 2.06 -3.48 -4.49
C CYS A 30 3.27 -4.39 -4.72
N TYR A 31 2.99 -5.67 -4.88
CA TYR A 31 3.96 -6.73 -5.07
C TYR A 31 3.71 -7.46 -6.38
N GLN A 32 4.76 -7.75 -7.11
CA GLN A 32 4.72 -8.69 -8.22
C GLN A 32 4.73 -10.11 -7.64
N SER A 33 3.60 -10.82 -7.69
CA SER A 33 3.50 -12.15 -7.07
C SER A 33 4.26 -13.23 -7.83
N ARG A 34 4.50 -13.02 -9.13
CA ARG A 34 5.26 -13.93 -10.02
C ARG A 34 5.96 -13.16 -11.14
N PRO A 35 7.11 -13.63 -11.65
CA PRO A 35 7.65 -13.12 -12.90
C PRO A 35 6.60 -13.30 -14.01
N PRO A 36 6.31 -12.28 -14.83
CA PRO A 36 5.35 -12.43 -15.92
C PRO A 36 5.85 -13.54 -16.85
N THR A 37 5.05 -14.57 -17.07
CA THR A 37 5.31 -15.50 -18.17
C THR A 37 4.82 -14.87 -19.48
N THR A 38 5.26 -15.37 -20.63
CA THR A 38 4.98 -14.78 -21.95
C THR A 38 3.49 -14.64 -22.31
N ASN A 39 2.59 -15.26 -21.54
CA ASN A 39 1.15 -15.33 -21.82
C ASN A 39 0.26 -14.95 -20.62
N GLU A 40 0.82 -14.46 -19.51
CA GLU A 40 0.04 -14.15 -18.30
C GLU A 40 0.13 -12.67 -17.98
N ASP A 41 -1.04 -12.07 -17.71
CA ASP A 41 -1.13 -10.72 -17.18
C ASP A 41 -0.39 -10.64 -15.85
N GLU A 42 0.25 -9.50 -15.61
CA GLU A 42 1.00 -9.25 -14.40
C GLU A 42 0.09 -9.39 -13.16
N GLN A 43 0.33 -10.44 -12.37
CA GLN A 43 -0.39 -10.63 -11.12
C GLN A 43 0.22 -9.72 -10.04
N LEU A 44 -0.48 -8.64 -9.76
CA LEU A 44 -0.14 -7.69 -8.71
C LEU A 44 -0.91 -8.03 -7.43
N GLN A 45 -0.18 -8.22 -6.34
CA GLN A 45 -0.74 -8.43 -5.01
C GLN A 45 -0.62 -7.16 -4.17
N TRP A 46 -1.73 -6.77 -3.54
CA TRP A 46 -1.76 -5.63 -2.63
C TRP A 46 -1.61 -6.13 -1.20
N GLN A 47 -0.78 -5.43 -0.43
CA GLN A 47 -0.51 -5.75 0.97
C GLN A 47 -0.61 -4.47 1.81
N ILE A 48 -0.90 -4.62 3.11
CA ILE A 48 -0.88 -3.51 4.06
C ILE A 48 0.44 -3.54 4.81
N GLN A 49 1.22 -2.47 4.69
CA GLN A 49 2.49 -2.31 5.40
C GLN A 49 2.38 -1.20 6.45
N VAL A 50 2.84 -1.50 7.67
CA VAL A 50 3.16 -0.50 8.68
C VAL A 50 4.67 -0.26 8.65
N ILE A 51 5.08 0.97 8.36
CA ILE A 51 6.48 1.37 8.26
C ILE A 51 6.91 1.91 9.63
N LYS A 52 7.69 1.10 10.35
CA LYS A 52 8.29 1.44 11.65
C LYS A 52 9.67 2.08 11.48
N ASN A 53 10.45 1.59 10.52
CA ASN A 53 11.77 2.10 10.19
C ASN A 53 11.72 2.74 8.80
N ALA A 54 11.91 4.06 8.72
CA ALA A 54 11.85 4.79 7.46
C ALA A 54 13.06 4.51 6.56
N ASP A 55 14.23 4.19 7.12
CA ASP A 55 15.47 3.98 6.35
C ASP A 55 15.39 2.69 5.52
N GLU A 56 14.81 1.64 6.10
CA GLU A 56 14.64 0.32 5.47
C GLU A 56 13.22 0.11 4.90
N LEU A 57 12.34 1.08 5.11
CA LEU A 57 10.90 0.97 4.89
C LEU A 57 10.33 -0.32 5.51
N SER A 58 10.74 -0.64 6.75
CA SER A 58 10.47 -1.95 7.35
C SER A 58 9.45 -1.92 8.49
N GLY A 59 8.77 -3.06 8.68
CA GLY A 59 7.83 -3.28 9.78
C GLY A 59 6.77 -4.33 9.48
N PRO A 60 5.63 -4.32 10.20
CA PRO A 60 4.58 -5.30 10.04
C PRO A 60 3.90 -5.22 8.68
N ASN A 61 3.74 -6.38 8.04
CA ASN A 61 3.10 -6.54 6.75
C ASN A 61 1.97 -7.56 6.85
N PHE A 62 0.84 -7.24 6.22
CA PHE A 62 -0.33 -8.12 6.13
C PHE A 62 -0.66 -8.40 4.68
N GLU A 63 -0.62 -9.69 4.32
CA GLU A 63 -0.84 -10.18 2.96
C GLU A 63 -1.92 -11.26 2.99
N LEU A 64 -2.88 -11.20 2.05
CA LEU A 64 -3.68 -12.37 1.71
C LEU A 64 -3.01 -13.14 0.57
N THR A 65 -2.71 -14.41 0.80
CA THR A 65 -2.06 -15.30 -0.16
C THR A 65 -2.98 -16.46 -0.53
N ASP A 66 -3.00 -16.80 -1.81
CA ASP A 66 -3.50 -18.08 -2.33
C ASP A 66 -2.54 -19.22 -1.92
N VAL A 67 -3.02 -20.18 -1.13
CA VAL A 67 -2.21 -21.33 -0.68
C VAL A 67 -2.32 -22.57 -1.53
N ASP A 68 -3.33 -22.67 -2.39
CA ASP A 68 -3.49 -23.87 -3.24
C ASP A 68 -2.72 -23.75 -4.55
N GLY A 69 -2.42 -22.52 -4.97
CA GLY A 69 -1.72 -22.24 -6.20
C GLY A 69 -2.60 -22.40 -7.45
N GLU A 70 -1.95 -22.36 -8.61
CA GLU A 70 -2.64 -22.30 -9.90
C GLU A 70 -3.36 -23.61 -10.27
N GLY A 71 -4.42 -23.46 -11.08
CA GLY A 71 -5.16 -24.59 -11.65
C GLY A 71 -6.31 -25.11 -10.79
N LYS A 72 -6.54 -24.54 -9.60
CA LYS A 72 -7.75 -24.82 -8.80
C LYS A 72 -8.90 -23.90 -9.20
N PRO A 73 -10.14 -24.40 -9.28
CA PRO A 73 -11.33 -23.58 -9.56
C PRO A 73 -11.70 -22.66 -8.39
N LEU A 74 -11.26 -23.01 -7.18
CA LEU A 74 -11.43 -22.23 -5.96
C LEU A 74 -10.05 -21.93 -5.39
N VAL A 75 -9.90 -20.74 -4.83
CA VAL A 75 -8.70 -20.24 -4.17
C VAL A 75 -8.93 -20.24 -2.66
N HIS A 76 -8.02 -20.86 -1.91
CA HIS A 76 -7.94 -20.68 -0.47
C HIS A 76 -7.03 -19.50 -0.12
N TRP A 77 -7.64 -18.44 0.40
CA TRP A 77 -6.95 -17.26 0.89
C TRP A 77 -6.62 -17.40 2.37
N ILE A 78 -5.36 -17.24 2.73
CA ILE A 78 -4.91 -17.10 4.13
C ILE A 78 -4.17 -15.80 4.32
N MET A 79 -4.17 -15.29 5.56
CA MET A 79 -3.39 -14.11 5.91
C MET A 79 -2.02 -14.46 6.47
N LYS A 80 -0.99 -13.81 5.95
CA LYS A 80 0.36 -13.77 6.51
C LYS A 80 0.57 -12.46 7.27
N ASP A 81 1.02 -12.58 8.53
CA ASP A 81 1.36 -11.47 9.45
C ASP A 81 2.88 -11.47 9.70
N GLU A 82 3.64 -10.86 8.80
CA GLU A 82 5.09 -10.75 8.92
C GLU A 82 5.45 -9.50 9.74
N GLN A 83 6.36 -9.61 10.71
CA GLN A 83 6.57 -8.53 11.70
C GLN A 83 7.54 -7.43 11.29
N ASP A 84 8.54 -7.82 10.51
CA ASP A 84 9.72 -7.02 10.23
C ASP A 84 10.09 -7.16 8.74
N LYS A 85 9.07 -7.14 7.86
CA LYS A 85 9.27 -7.18 6.41
C LYS A 85 9.97 -5.90 5.97
N VAL A 86 10.99 -6.04 5.14
CA VAL A 86 11.84 -4.95 4.63
C VAL A 86 11.50 -4.76 3.16
N LEU A 87 11.12 -3.54 2.76
CA LEU A 87 10.81 -3.24 1.36
C LEU A 87 12.04 -2.82 0.56
N VAL A 88 13.03 -2.18 1.21
CA VAL A 88 14.24 -1.71 0.54
C VAL A 88 15.04 -2.90 0.01
N GLY A 89 15.29 -2.90 -1.31
CA GLY A 89 16.01 -3.98 -2.01
C GLY A 89 15.16 -5.21 -2.34
N ASP A 90 13.88 -5.22 -1.98
CA ASP A 90 12.95 -6.27 -2.40
C ASP A 90 12.54 -6.06 -3.86
N ALA A 91 13.13 -6.86 -4.75
CA ALA A 91 12.89 -6.78 -6.19
C ALA A 91 11.43 -7.08 -6.58
N SER A 92 10.64 -7.69 -5.70
CA SER A 92 9.22 -7.96 -5.94
C SER A 92 8.31 -6.78 -5.55
N CYS A 93 8.82 -5.83 -4.75
CA CYS A 93 8.08 -4.63 -4.38
C CYS A 93 8.06 -3.64 -5.57
N GLN A 94 6.86 -3.32 -6.03
CA GLN A 94 6.61 -2.46 -7.18
C GLN A 94 6.36 -1.00 -6.77
N GLY A 95 6.13 -0.73 -5.48
CA GLY A 95 5.87 0.60 -4.95
C GLY A 95 4.77 0.59 -3.89
N GLY A 96 4.46 1.76 -3.35
CA GLY A 96 3.44 1.88 -2.31
C GLY A 96 2.85 3.28 -2.16
N VAL A 97 1.62 3.30 -1.66
CA VAL A 97 0.83 4.50 -1.44
C VAL A 97 0.52 4.65 0.04
N ARG A 98 0.79 5.84 0.59
CA ARG A 98 0.50 6.14 2.00
C ARG A 98 -1.00 6.37 2.13
N ILE A 99 -1.61 5.63 3.04
CA ILE A 99 -3.05 5.71 3.33
C ILE A 99 -3.36 6.22 4.73
N GLY A 100 -2.37 6.31 5.62
CA GLY A 100 -2.57 6.91 6.94
C GLY A 100 -1.37 6.75 7.86
N THR A 101 -1.66 6.71 9.16
CA THR A 101 -0.67 6.57 10.23
C THR A 101 -1.20 5.71 11.37
N VAL A 102 -0.30 5.04 12.08
CA VAL A 102 -0.62 4.17 13.22
C VAL A 102 0.22 4.61 14.41
N LYS A 103 -0.45 5.02 15.48
CA LYS A 103 0.25 5.30 16.74
C LYS A 103 0.96 4.04 17.22
N LYS A 104 2.14 4.19 17.81
CA LYS A 104 2.86 3.05 18.40
C LYS A 104 2.01 2.24 19.40
N SER A 105 1.17 2.93 20.19
CA SER A 105 0.25 2.31 21.15
C SER A 105 -0.82 1.44 20.49
N ASP A 106 -1.17 1.74 19.24
CA ASP A 106 -2.34 1.17 18.57
C ASP A 106 -1.95 0.03 17.64
N LEU A 107 -0.66 -0.20 17.43
CA LEU A 107 -0.16 -1.24 16.52
C LEU A 107 -0.68 -2.64 16.88
N ASP A 108 -0.67 -3.00 18.16
CA ASP A 108 -1.18 -4.30 18.60
C ASP A 108 -2.71 -4.41 18.50
N ALA A 109 -3.42 -3.27 18.56
CA ALA A 109 -4.85 -3.23 18.30
C ALA A 109 -5.14 -3.43 16.81
N LEU A 110 -4.43 -2.71 15.94
CA LEU A 110 -4.52 -2.86 14.49
C LEU A 110 -4.20 -4.29 14.06
N ARG A 111 -3.10 -4.89 14.55
CA ARG A 111 -2.71 -6.26 14.22
C ARG A 111 -3.78 -7.29 14.60
N ARG A 112 -4.37 -7.16 15.78
CA ARG A 112 -5.47 -8.02 16.21
C ARG A 112 -6.70 -7.82 15.33
N TRP A 113 -7.02 -6.58 15.00
CA TRP A 113 -8.13 -6.26 14.11
C TRP A 113 -7.91 -6.87 12.72
N MET A 114 -6.75 -6.69 12.10
CA MET A 114 -6.39 -7.30 10.81
C MET A 114 -6.60 -8.82 10.82
N LYS A 115 -6.18 -9.50 11.89
CA LYS A 115 -6.43 -10.95 12.07
C LYS A 115 -7.91 -11.31 12.06
N THR A 116 -8.77 -10.51 12.69
CA THR A 116 -10.22 -10.76 12.70
C THR A 116 -10.87 -10.55 11.34
N GLN A 117 -10.34 -9.63 10.53
CA GLN A 117 -10.86 -9.36 9.18
C GLN A 117 -10.37 -10.35 8.12
N SER A 118 -9.43 -11.22 8.49
CA SER A 118 -8.75 -12.11 7.56
C SER A 118 -9.08 -13.58 7.82
N LEU A 119 -10.38 -13.86 8.01
CA LEU A 119 -10.84 -15.24 8.11
C LEU A 119 -10.49 -16.00 6.82
N PRO A 120 -9.97 -17.24 6.94
CA PRO A 120 -9.71 -18.06 5.76
C PRO A 120 -10.95 -18.11 4.87
N ARG A 121 -10.75 -17.81 3.59
CA ARG A 121 -11.84 -17.73 2.61
C ARG A 121 -11.54 -18.66 1.45
N VAL A 122 -12.56 -19.43 1.07
CA VAL A 122 -12.60 -20.14 -0.21
C VAL A 122 -13.38 -19.26 -1.18
N SER A 123 -12.78 -18.87 -2.30
CA SER A 123 -13.40 -17.96 -3.28
C SER A 123 -13.05 -18.38 -4.70
N ASP A 124 -13.96 -18.19 -5.64
CA ASP A 124 -13.69 -18.22 -7.09
C ASP A 124 -13.06 -16.89 -7.59
N ASP A 125 -13.22 -15.82 -6.81
CA ASP A 125 -12.60 -14.51 -7.04
C ASP A 125 -11.07 -14.55 -6.81
N ARG A 126 -10.31 -14.48 -7.91
CA ARG A 126 -8.83 -14.45 -7.91
C ARG A 126 -8.26 -13.06 -7.54
N ASP A 127 -9.05 -12.01 -7.64
CA ASP A 127 -8.66 -10.65 -7.28
C ASP A 127 -9.01 -10.30 -5.83
N TRP A 128 -9.45 -11.31 -5.06
CA TRP A 128 -9.90 -11.11 -3.69
C TRP A 128 -8.84 -10.45 -2.80
N GLY A 129 -7.55 -10.70 -2.98
CA GLY A 129 -6.49 -10.02 -2.22
C GLY A 129 -6.54 -8.49 -2.36
N ARG A 130 -6.74 -8.00 -3.59
CA ARG A 130 -6.91 -6.57 -3.89
C ARG A 130 -8.20 -6.03 -3.27
N ARG A 131 -9.32 -6.71 -3.52
CA ARG A 131 -10.64 -6.28 -3.01
C ARG A 131 -10.71 -6.31 -1.49
N TRP A 132 -10.00 -7.24 -0.86
CA TRP A 132 -9.85 -7.31 0.59
C TRP A 132 -9.21 -6.03 1.13
N VAL A 133 -8.06 -5.59 0.59
CA VAL A 133 -7.43 -4.32 1.00
C VAL A 133 -8.43 -3.17 0.94
N VAL A 134 -9.13 -3.02 -0.18
CA VAL A 134 -10.12 -1.95 -0.35
C VAL A 134 -11.28 -2.09 0.64
N SER A 135 -11.74 -3.31 0.92
CA SER A 135 -12.83 -3.59 1.87
C SER A 135 -12.49 -3.27 3.33
N LEU A 136 -11.20 -3.27 3.69
CA LEU A 136 -10.75 -2.92 5.04
C LEU A 136 -10.83 -1.42 5.32
N LEU A 137 -10.63 -0.59 4.29
CA LEU A 137 -10.40 0.84 4.45
C LEU A 137 -11.52 1.57 5.23
N PRO A 138 -12.83 1.35 4.99
CA PRO A 138 -13.88 2.01 5.77
C PRO A 138 -13.75 1.80 7.28
N ALA A 139 -13.55 0.56 7.71
CA ALA A 139 -13.39 0.25 9.12
C ALA A 139 -12.04 0.76 9.70
N MET A 140 -10.99 0.84 8.88
CA MET A 140 -9.72 1.45 9.29
C MET A 140 -9.80 2.99 9.42
N ILE A 141 -10.67 3.64 8.65
CA ILE A 141 -10.99 5.08 8.78
C ILE A 141 -11.72 5.30 10.11
N GLU A 142 -12.73 4.49 10.42
CA GLU A 142 -13.44 4.53 11.71
C GLU A 142 -12.50 4.28 12.89
N GLY A 143 -11.54 3.36 12.73
CA GLY A 143 -10.48 3.08 13.69
C GLY A 143 -9.41 4.17 13.82
N GLY A 144 -9.42 5.17 12.94
CA GLY A 144 -8.48 6.30 12.96
C GLY A 144 -7.07 5.98 12.44
N TRP A 145 -6.86 4.84 11.78
CA TRP A 145 -5.57 4.46 11.20
C TRP A 145 -5.40 4.93 9.75
N VAL A 146 -6.51 5.07 9.03
CA VAL A 146 -6.55 5.56 7.65
C VAL A 146 -7.09 6.98 7.63
N ASP A 147 -6.50 7.83 6.79
CA ASP A 147 -6.88 9.23 6.69
C ASP A 147 -8.35 9.39 6.25
N ARG A 148 -9.08 10.33 6.84
CA ARG A 148 -10.49 10.57 6.47
C ARG A 148 -10.71 11.03 5.03
N LYS A 149 -9.66 11.41 4.31
CA LYS A 149 -9.76 11.76 2.88
C LYS A 149 -10.27 10.60 2.01
N PHE A 150 -10.19 9.37 2.50
CA PHE A 150 -10.70 8.18 1.83
C PHE A 150 -12.20 7.93 2.09
N ASP A 151 -12.83 8.61 3.06
CA ASP A 151 -14.24 8.41 3.47
C ASP A 151 -15.25 8.90 2.42
N ALA A 152 -14.88 9.95 1.67
CA ALA A 152 -15.77 10.58 0.69
C ALA A 152 -15.83 9.86 -0.67
N VAL A 153 -15.19 8.69 -0.80
CA VAL A 153 -14.96 8.01 -2.08
C VAL A 153 -15.72 6.69 -2.11
N SER A 154 -16.47 6.43 -3.18
CA SER A 154 -17.11 5.12 -3.38
C SER A 154 -16.05 4.02 -3.50
N GLN A 155 -16.38 2.79 -3.12
CA GLN A 155 -15.45 1.66 -3.16
C GLN A 155 -14.79 1.47 -4.55
N GLU A 156 -15.57 1.59 -5.62
CA GLU A 156 -15.06 1.50 -7.00
C GLU A 156 -14.04 2.62 -7.33
N ARG A 157 -14.32 3.86 -6.91
CA ARG A 157 -13.41 4.98 -7.12
C ARG A 157 -12.16 4.89 -6.24
N LEU A 158 -12.27 4.26 -5.07
CA LEU A 158 -11.18 4.01 -4.17
C LEU A 158 -10.23 2.97 -4.76
N GLU A 159 -10.78 1.89 -5.31
CA GLU A 159 -10.01 0.86 -6.02
C GLU A 159 -9.28 1.45 -7.24
N GLN A 160 -10.01 2.13 -8.14
CA GLN A 160 -9.41 2.79 -9.32
C GLN A 160 -8.37 3.84 -8.93
N GLY A 161 -8.64 4.64 -7.89
CA GLY A 161 -7.73 5.68 -7.43
C GLY A 161 -6.46 5.12 -6.78
N LEU A 162 -6.57 4.01 -6.04
CA LEU A 162 -5.40 3.32 -5.48
C LEU A 162 -4.59 2.63 -6.57
N GLU A 163 -5.24 2.00 -7.54
CA GLU A 163 -4.59 1.38 -8.69
C GLU A 163 -3.78 2.41 -9.47
N GLN A 164 -4.39 3.54 -9.85
CA GLN A 164 -3.67 4.62 -10.53
C GLN A 164 -2.50 5.15 -9.68
N ALA A 165 -2.69 5.35 -8.38
CA ALA A 165 -1.62 5.85 -7.51
C ALA A 165 -0.49 4.83 -7.32
N LEU A 166 -0.79 3.52 -7.35
CA LEU A 166 0.22 2.47 -7.32
C LEU A 166 0.96 2.39 -8.66
N ASP A 167 0.27 2.53 -9.79
CA ASP A 167 0.92 2.61 -11.10
C ASP A 167 1.81 3.86 -11.25
N ASP A 168 1.36 5.01 -10.74
CA ASP A 168 2.19 6.22 -10.67
C ASP A 168 3.44 5.97 -9.79
N ALA A 169 3.26 5.33 -8.63
CA ALA A 169 4.37 4.98 -7.74
C ALA A 169 5.35 4.00 -8.40
N ARG A 170 4.87 3.07 -9.22
CA ARG A 170 5.69 2.15 -10.03
C ARG A 170 6.53 2.91 -11.05
N CYS A 171 5.92 3.85 -11.77
CA CYS A 171 6.62 4.69 -12.74
C CYS A 171 7.72 5.54 -12.09
N ILE A 172 7.51 6.01 -10.86
CA ILE A 172 8.52 6.75 -10.09
C ILE A 172 9.66 5.81 -9.64
N THR A 173 9.34 4.56 -9.31
CA THR A 173 10.30 3.53 -8.86
C THR A 173 11.29 3.11 -9.97
N MET A 174 10.99 3.37 -11.25
CA MET A 174 11.93 3.14 -12.36
C MET A 174 13.19 4.06 -12.37
N HIS A 175 13.33 4.97 -11.41
CA HIS A 175 14.53 5.82 -11.24
C HIS A 175 15.21 5.63 -9.88
N VAL A 176 15.50 4.39 -9.47
CA VAL A 176 16.49 4.16 -8.41
C VAL A 176 17.89 4.20 -9.04
N VAL A 177 18.46 5.41 -9.09
CA VAL A 177 19.85 5.65 -9.50
C VAL A 177 20.79 5.03 -8.47
N SER A 178 21.67 4.16 -8.97
CA SER A 178 23.03 3.82 -8.54
C SER A 178 23.47 4.21 -7.11
N SER A 179 24.16 3.25 -6.48
CA SER A 179 24.72 3.14 -5.12
C SER A 179 25.47 4.31 -4.47
N ASP A 180 25.55 5.50 -5.08
CA ASP A 180 26.52 6.54 -4.70
C ASP A 180 25.87 7.87 -4.26
N SER A 181 24.56 7.94 -4.04
CA SER A 181 23.93 9.16 -3.52
C SER A 181 23.35 9.00 -2.11
N GLU A 182 23.83 9.87 -1.25
CA GLU A 182 23.54 10.08 0.17
C GLU A 182 22.08 9.82 0.57
N ASN A 183 21.91 8.91 1.55
CA ASN A 183 20.79 8.75 2.49
C ASN A 183 19.59 9.70 2.29
N ARG A 184 18.63 9.31 1.43
CA ARG A 184 17.25 9.79 1.54
C ARG A 184 16.29 8.62 1.35
N PRO A 185 15.37 8.36 2.31
CA PRO A 185 14.45 7.22 2.22
C PRO A 185 13.49 7.36 1.04
N HIS A 186 13.20 6.20 0.45
CA HIS A 186 12.46 6.03 -0.80
C HIS A 186 10.96 6.31 -0.66
N ILE A 187 10.37 6.75 -1.78
CA ILE A 187 9.09 7.44 -1.89
C ILE A 187 7.91 6.49 -1.63
N VAL A 188 7.14 6.78 -0.59
CA VAL A 188 5.73 6.40 -0.51
C VAL A 188 4.93 7.57 -1.11
N GLN A 189 4.26 7.35 -2.24
CA GLN A 189 3.46 8.42 -2.84
C GLN A 189 2.28 8.70 -1.93
N GLU A 190 2.04 9.97 -1.61
CA GLU A 190 0.81 10.33 -0.92
C GLU A 190 -0.35 10.19 -1.90
N TRP A 191 -1.36 9.40 -1.53
CA TRP A 191 -2.54 9.25 -2.37
C TRP A 191 -3.18 10.61 -2.65
N GLN A 192 -3.45 10.86 -3.92
CA GLN A 192 -4.29 11.96 -4.38
C GLN A 192 -5.52 11.38 -5.08
N PRO A 193 -6.72 11.94 -4.83
CA PRO A 193 -7.91 11.53 -5.56
C PRO A 193 -7.70 11.70 -7.05
N ALA A 194 -8.03 10.68 -7.84
CA ALA A 194 -8.11 10.83 -9.28
C ALA A 194 -9.06 12.02 -9.58
N PRO A 195 -8.65 12.98 -10.44
CA PRO A 195 -9.51 14.10 -10.79
C PRO A 195 -10.84 13.55 -11.34
N PRO A 196 -11.97 14.22 -11.06
CA PRO A 196 -13.26 13.79 -11.60
C PRO A 196 -13.11 13.68 -13.12
N GLN A 197 -13.42 12.50 -13.66
CA GLN A 197 -13.42 12.28 -15.11
C GLN A 197 -14.43 13.23 -15.72
N THR A 198 -13.96 14.37 -16.21
CA THR A 198 -14.75 15.23 -17.06
C THR A 198 -15.00 14.42 -18.32
N ARG A 199 -16.24 13.98 -18.55
CA ARG A 199 -16.63 13.45 -19.85
C ARG A 199 -16.33 14.53 -20.87
N LEU A 200 -15.21 14.40 -21.57
CA LEU A 200 -14.97 15.12 -22.81
C LEU A 200 -16.04 14.64 -23.79
N VAL A 201 -17.13 15.40 -23.88
CA VAL A 201 -18.02 15.33 -25.03
C VAL A 201 -17.15 15.70 -26.22
N GLN A 202 -16.79 14.71 -27.03
CA GLN A 202 -16.18 14.92 -28.34
C GLN A 202 -17.14 15.76 -29.19
N LEU A 203 -16.98 17.08 -29.18
CA LEU A 203 -17.54 17.93 -30.21
C LEU A 203 -16.70 17.70 -31.47
N GLY A 204 -17.23 16.87 -32.35
CA GLY A 204 -16.67 16.63 -33.67
C GLY A 204 -16.59 17.93 -34.45
N VAL A 205 -15.37 18.42 -34.69
CA VAL A 205 -15.11 19.48 -35.65
C VAL A 205 -14.92 18.82 -37.01
N ALA A 206 -16.00 18.83 -37.80
CA ALA A 206 -15.95 18.49 -39.21
C ALA A 206 -15.16 19.58 -39.96
N TRP A 207 -14.04 19.20 -40.56
CA TRP A 207 -13.32 20.02 -41.53
C TRP A 207 -14.11 20.03 -42.83
N GLN A 208 -14.63 21.20 -43.24
CA GLN A 208 -15.11 21.42 -44.59
C GLN A 208 -14.12 22.34 -45.32
N VAL A 209 -13.47 21.72 -46.30
CA VAL A 209 -12.57 22.34 -47.28
C VAL A 209 -13.37 23.31 -48.14
N ALA A 210 -12.99 24.58 -48.17
CA ALA A 210 -13.44 25.51 -49.20
C ALA A 210 -12.33 25.65 -50.25
N ALA A 211 -12.56 25.03 -51.40
CA ALA A 211 -11.87 25.34 -52.65
C ALA A 211 -12.82 26.18 -53.51
N ASN A 212 -12.47 27.46 -53.69
CA ASN A 212 -12.58 28.30 -54.90
C ASN A 212 -12.50 29.77 -54.53
#